data_AF-A0A3M0XHH7-F1
#
_entry.id   AF-A0A3M0XHH7-F1
#
_cell.length_a   1.000
_cell.length_b   1.000
_cell.length_c   1.000
_cell.angle_alpha   90.00
_cell.angle_beta   90.00
_cell.angle_gamma   90.00
#
_symmetry.space_group_name_H-M   'P 1'
#
loop_
_entity.id
_entity.type
_entity.pdbx_description
1 polymer ?
#
loop_
_entity_poly.entity_id
_entity_poly.type
_entity_poly.pdbx_seq_one_letter_code
_entity_poly.pdbx_strand_id
1 'polypeptide(L)'
;MTIRWVVTGSLLVIIHLMLSLESGKFAYGLDPLQKPIIFLVSLEVVAGLCYLIGIRYPNRDKHIFIWIILGGLLMRKSMFFSTPMLEDDYYRYLWDGGVVVSGRNPYLYAPEEIRIGIGVEDGIKQIYRSSPLEVRERINHPYLRTIYPPVSQLVFAVAHIIRPWSILGLKIVFLIIDIISLILLYIILRRMEL
;
A
#
# COMPACT_ATOMS: atom_id res chain seq x y z
N MET A 1 -2.74 -3.62 -33.92
CA MET A 1 -1.95 -3.25 -32.71
C MET A 1 -2.81 -2.67 -31.59
N THR A 2 -3.76 -1.78 -31.89
CA THR A 2 -4.75 -1.21 -30.94
C THR A 2 -5.57 -2.27 -30.20
N ILE A 3 -6.10 -3.27 -30.91
CA ILE A 3 -6.91 -4.33 -30.29
C ILE A 3 -6.19 -5.06 -29.15
N ARG A 4 -4.89 -5.29 -29.28
CA ARG A 4 -4.10 -5.96 -28.24
C ARG A 4 -4.08 -5.15 -26.94
N TRP A 5 -3.83 -3.84 -27.03
CA TRP A 5 -3.83 -2.93 -25.88
C TRP A 5 -5.20 -2.86 -25.19
N VAL A 6 -6.28 -2.86 -25.98
CA VAL A 6 -7.65 -2.87 -25.44
C VAL A 6 -7.91 -4.19 -24.71
N VAL A 7 -7.58 -5.33 -25.34
CA VAL A 7 -7.78 -6.66 -24.74
C VAL A 7 -6.95 -6.84 -23.47
N THR A 8 -5.64 -6.60 -23.52
CA THR A 8 -4.76 -6.79 -22.36
C THR A 8 -5.11 -5.80 -21.24
N GLY A 9 -5.42 -4.55 -21.57
CA GLY A 9 -5.88 -3.57 -20.57
C GLY A 9 -7.20 -3.97 -19.92
N SER A 10 -8.15 -4.51 -20.70
CA SER A 10 -9.44 -4.96 -20.16
C SER A 10 -9.25 -6.15 -19.22
N LEU A 11 -8.38 -7.11 -19.60
CA LEU A 11 -8.03 -8.24 -18.75
C LEU A 11 -7.38 -7.79 -17.44
N LEU A 12 -6.46 -6.82 -17.47
CA LEU A 12 -5.84 -6.26 -16.27
C LEU A 12 -6.88 -5.65 -15.32
N VAL A 13 -7.83 -4.87 -15.86
CA VAL A 13 -8.92 -4.28 -15.07
C VAL A 13 -9.79 -5.38 -14.45
N ILE A 14 -10.18 -6.40 -15.21
CA ILE A 14 -10.97 -7.53 -14.73
C ILE A 14 -10.25 -8.27 -13.61
N ILE A 15 -8.96 -8.57 -13.78
CA ILE A 15 -8.14 -9.23 -12.76
C ILE A 15 -8.11 -8.42 -11.47
N HIS A 16 -7.88 -7.11 -11.54
CA HIS A 16 -7.88 -6.26 -10.34
C HIS A 16 -9.27 -6.15 -9.70
N LEU A 17 -10.35 -6.19 -10.47
CA LEU A 17 -11.70 -6.27 -9.92
C LEU A 17 -11.92 -7.60 -9.17
N MET A 18 -11.50 -8.73 -9.76
CA MET A 18 -11.58 -10.04 -9.11
C MET A 18 -10.77 -10.07 -7.81
N LEU A 19 -9.53 -9.57 -7.83
CA LEU A 19 -8.69 -9.44 -6.63
C LEU A 19 -9.35 -8.57 -5.56
N SER A 20 -9.95 -7.44 -5.96
CA SER A 20 -10.65 -6.54 -5.03
C SER A 20 -11.82 -7.24 -4.34
N LEU A 21 -12.65 -7.94 -5.11
CA LEU A 21 -13.81 -8.69 -4.62
C LEU A 21 -13.41 -9.83 -3.66
N GLU A 22 -12.29 -10.49 -3.95
CA GLU A 22 -11.79 -11.62 -3.16
C GLU A 22 -10.87 -11.20 -2.00
N SER A 23 -10.52 -9.91 -1.91
CA SER A 23 -9.55 -9.40 -0.94
C SER A 23 -9.94 -9.66 0.52
N GLY A 24 -11.24 -9.72 0.83
CA GLY A 24 -11.73 -10.04 2.17
C GLY A 24 -11.27 -11.41 2.70
N LYS A 25 -10.97 -12.37 1.81
CA LYS A 25 -10.42 -13.68 2.18
C LYS A 25 -8.97 -13.62 2.66
N PHE A 26 -8.33 -12.46 2.57
CA PHE A 26 -6.98 -12.21 3.07
C PHE A 26 -6.95 -11.39 4.35
N ALA A 27 -8.12 -11.07 4.93
CA ALA A 27 -8.24 -10.30 6.15
C ALA A 27 -7.34 -10.85 7.27
N TYR A 28 -6.86 -9.92 8.10
CA TYR A 28 -6.04 -10.25 9.25
C TYR A 28 -6.76 -11.23 10.19
N GLY A 29 -6.02 -12.19 10.75
CA GLY A 29 -6.56 -13.18 11.69
C GLY A 29 -7.16 -14.43 11.05
N LEU A 30 -7.32 -14.45 9.72
CA LEU A 30 -7.65 -15.69 9.00
C LEU A 30 -6.45 -16.63 8.96
N ASP A 31 -6.71 -17.93 9.10
CA ASP A 31 -5.71 -18.99 8.99
C ASP A 31 -4.96 -18.88 7.66
N PRO A 32 -3.63 -18.70 7.66
CA PRO A 32 -2.83 -18.61 6.43
C PRO A 32 -3.06 -19.78 5.46
N LEU A 33 -3.33 -20.99 5.97
CA LEU A 33 -3.57 -22.18 5.14
C LEU A 33 -4.91 -22.14 4.40
N GLN A 34 -5.85 -21.31 4.86
CA GLN A 34 -7.16 -21.13 4.23
C GLN A 34 -7.20 -19.98 3.24
N LYS A 35 -6.17 -19.13 3.22
CA LYS A 35 -6.10 -18.01 2.27
C LYS A 35 -5.92 -18.55 0.85
N PRO A 36 -6.63 -18.00 -0.15
CA PRO A 36 -6.57 -18.49 -1.52
C PRO A 36 -5.29 -18.01 -2.23
N ILE A 37 -4.12 -18.40 -1.72
CA ILE A 37 -2.79 -17.93 -2.18
C ILE A 37 -2.54 -18.34 -3.63
N ILE A 38 -2.87 -19.59 -4.00
CA ILE A 38 -2.70 -20.06 -5.39
C ILE A 38 -3.53 -19.21 -6.36
N PHE A 39 -4.74 -18.80 -5.95
CA PHE A 39 -5.59 -17.93 -6.76
C PHE A 39 -4.97 -16.54 -6.95
N LEU A 40 -4.51 -15.91 -5.86
CA LEU A 40 -3.81 -14.61 -5.91
C LEU A 40 -2.59 -14.68 -6.84
N VAL A 41 -1.70 -15.64 -6.61
CA VAL A 41 -0.47 -15.81 -7.40
C VAL A 41 -0.79 -16.08 -8.87
N SER A 42 -1.78 -16.93 -9.16
CA SER A 42 -2.18 -17.24 -10.53
C SER A 42 -2.69 -15.98 -11.25
N LEU A 43 -3.54 -15.18 -10.60
CA LEU A 43 -4.04 -13.93 -11.17
C LEU A 43 -2.92 -12.91 -11.39
N GLU A 44 -1.99 -12.76 -10.45
CA GLU A 44 -0.83 -11.85 -10.60
C GLU A 44 0.11 -12.29 -11.72
N VAL A 45 0.36 -13.60 -11.87
CA VAL A 45 1.14 -14.14 -13.00
C VAL A 45 0.43 -13.85 -14.33
N VAL A 46 -0.87 -14.08 -14.42
CA VAL A 46 -1.65 -13.76 -15.63
C VAL A 46 -1.67 -12.26 -15.91
N ALA A 47 -1.76 -11.41 -14.88
CA ALA A 47 -1.67 -9.96 -15.02
C ALA A 47 -0.30 -9.54 -15.58
N GLY A 48 0.80 -10.10 -15.05
CA GLY A 48 2.15 -9.89 -15.56
C GLY A 48 2.29 -10.29 -17.03
N LEU A 49 1.75 -11.45 -17.42
CA LEU A 49 1.73 -11.89 -18.82
C LEU A 49 0.90 -10.96 -19.72
N CYS A 50 -0.29 -10.52 -19.26
CA CYS A 50 -1.11 -9.55 -19.98
C CYS A 50 -0.36 -8.22 -20.21
N TYR A 51 0.36 -7.74 -19.19
CA TYR A 51 1.20 -6.54 -19.30
C TYR A 51 2.31 -6.73 -20.34
N LEU A 52 3.10 -7.81 -20.25
CA LEU A 52 4.21 -8.09 -21.17
C LEU A 52 3.72 -8.22 -22.63
N ILE A 53 2.61 -8.91 -22.86
CA ILE A 53 1.98 -9.04 -24.17
C ILE A 53 1.52 -7.67 -24.68
N GLY A 54 0.90 -6.85 -23.81
CA GLY A 54 0.44 -5.51 -24.13
C GLY A 54 1.56 -4.62 -24.66
N ILE A 55 2.65 -4.51 -23.90
CA ILE A 55 3.76 -3.59 -24.17
C ILE A 55 4.71 -4.05 -25.29
N ARG A 56 4.67 -5.34 -25.70
CA ARG A 56 5.61 -5.93 -26.66
C ARG A 56 5.79 -5.14 -27.96
N TYR A 57 4.75 -4.41 -28.37
CA TYR A 57 4.84 -3.44 -29.47
C TYR A 57 4.20 -2.11 -29.06
N PRO A 58 4.97 -1.03 -28.92
CA PRO A 58 4.47 0.26 -28.47
C PRO A 58 3.39 0.79 -29.42
N ASN A 59 2.45 1.56 -28.88
CA ASN A 59 1.39 2.21 -29.63
C ASN A 59 1.31 3.68 -29.21
N ARG A 60 1.42 4.58 -30.19
CA ARG A 60 1.40 6.04 -29.99
C ARG A 60 0.02 6.67 -30.22
N ASP A 61 -1.02 5.85 -30.39
CA ASP A 61 -2.39 6.31 -30.52
C ASP A 61 -2.85 6.99 -29.21
N LYS A 62 -3.30 8.24 -29.30
CA LYS A 62 -3.83 9.02 -28.18
C LYS A 62 -5.00 8.34 -27.47
N HIS A 63 -5.82 7.56 -28.19
CA HIS A 63 -6.93 6.82 -27.61
C HIS A 63 -6.43 5.66 -26.74
N ILE A 64 -5.32 5.03 -27.13
CA ILE A 64 -4.66 4.02 -26.29
C ILE A 64 -4.02 4.68 -25.07
N PHE A 65 -3.42 5.85 -25.20
CA PHE A 65 -2.93 6.59 -24.04
C PHE A 65 -4.05 6.90 -23.03
N ILE A 66 -5.18 7.45 -23.49
CA ILE A 66 -6.35 7.71 -22.64
C ILE A 66 -6.84 6.40 -22.01
N TRP A 67 -6.90 5.31 -22.79
CA TRP A 67 -7.27 4.00 -22.29
C TRP A 67 -6.35 3.49 -21.16
N ILE A 68 -5.04 3.67 -21.29
CA ILE A 68 -4.07 3.29 -20.23
C ILE A 68 -4.35 4.08 -18.95
N ILE A 69 -4.58 5.39 -19.05
CA ILE A 69 -4.89 6.24 -17.89
C ILE A 69 -6.20 5.79 -17.23
N LEU A 70 -7.27 5.59 -18.01
CA LEU A 70 -8.56 5.15 -17.49
C LEU A 70 -8.48 3.76 -16.87
N GLY A 71 -7.81 2.80 -17.52
CA GLY A 71 -7.59 1.46 -17.00
C GLY A 71 -6.83 1.48 -15.67
N GLY A 72 -5.75 2.27 -15.60
CA GLY A 72 -4.98 2.46 -14.36
C GLY A 72 -5.81 3.09 -13.23
N LEU A 73 -6.65 4.09 -13.54
CA LEU A 73 -7.55 4.69 -12.55
C LEU A 73 -8.61 3.70 -12.06
N LEU A 74 -9.15 2.84 -12.92
CA LEU A 74 -10.11 1.80 -12.53
C LEU A 74 -9.47 0.75 -11.61
N MET A 75 -8.28 0.27 -11.97
CA MET A 75 -7.49 -0.66 -11.14
C MET A 75 -7.13 -0.01 -9.79
N ARG A 76 -6.71 1.26 -9.80
CA ARG A 76 -6.39 1.98 -8.57
C ARG A 76 -7.62 2.13 -7.67
N LYS A 77 -8.77 2.49 -8.26
CA LYS A 77 -10.04 2.61 -7.54
C LYS A 77 -10.47 1.28 -6.93
N SER A 78 -10.37 0.17 -7.67
CA SER A 78 -10.76 -1.16 -7.13
C SER A 78 -9.85 -1.59 -5.97
N MET A 79 -8.54 -1.38 -6.09
CA MET A 79 -7.59 -1.72 -5.02
C MET A 79 -7.70 -0.79 -3.80
N PHE A 80 -8.06 0.48 -4.01
CA PHE A 80 -8.19 1.45 -2.91
C PHE A 80 -9.18 0.98 -1.84
N PHE A 81 -10.27 0.32 -2.22
CA PHE A 81 -11.28 -0.21 -1.28
C PHE A 81 -11.06 -1.66 -0.88
N SER A 82 -10.03 -2.32 -1.40
CA SER A 82 -9.70 -3.71 -1.06
C SER A 82 -9.04 -3.84 0.31
N THR A 83 -9.10 -5.05 0.88
CA THR A 83 -8.30 -5.45 2.04
C THR A 83 -6.86 -5.72 1.59
N PRO A 84 -5.81 -5.27 2.31
CA PRO A 84 -4.44 -5.64 2.00
C PRO A 84 -4.28 -7.16 1.97
N MET A 85 -3.73 -7.68 0.88
CA MET A 85 -3.59 -9.12 0.67
C MET A 85 -2.16 -9.54 1.00
N LEU A 86 -2.00 -10.40 2.02
CA LEU A 86 -0.69 -10.89 2.49
C LEU A 86 0.26 -9.78 2.97
N GLU A 87 -0.29 -8.65 3.43
CA GLU A 87 0.46 -7.50 3.92
C GLU A 87 -0.09 -7.07 5.29
N ASP A 88 0.77 -7.02 6.30
CA ASP A 88 0.45 -6.62 7.67
C ASP A 88 1.41 -5.59 8.29
N ASP A 89 2.50 -5.21 7.60
CA ASP A 89 3.45 -4.19 8.06
C ASP A 89 2.80 -2.80 8.14
N TYR A 90 1.63 -2.61 7.52
CA TYR A 90 0.87 -1.37 7.70
C TYR A 90 0.54 -1.08 9.15
N TYR A 91 0.40 -2.09 10.03
CA TYR A 91 0.23 -1.85 11.47
C TYR A 91 1.48 -1.20 12.08
N ARG A 92 2.67 -1.59 11.62
CA ARG A 92 3.93 -0.93 12.00
C ARG A 92 3.96 0.51 11.49
N TYR A 93 3.53 0.77 10.27
CA TYR A 93 3.45 2.14 9.73
C TYR A 93 2.51 3.03 10.55
N LEU A 94 1.34 2.50 10.93
CA LEU A 94 0.37 3.23 11.77
C LEU A 94 0.93 3.53 13.16
N TRP A 95 1.63 2.56 13.75
CA TRP A 95 2.31 2.71 15.03
C TRP A 95 3.39 3.79 14.98
N ASP A 96 4.36 3.63 14.08
CA ASP A 96 5.50 4.53 13.92
C ASP A 96 5.04 5.98 13.62
N GLY A 97 4.02 6.14 12.77
CA GLY A 97 3.42 7.44 12.49
C GLY A 97 2.88 8.13 13.75
N GLY A 98 2.22 7.39 14.64
CA GLY A 98 1.73 7.92 15.92
C GLY A 98 2.86 8.29 16.88
N VAL A 99 3.92 7.49 16.92
CA VAL A 99 5.12 7.77 17.71
C VAL A 99 5.78 9.07 17.25
N VAL A 100 6.00 9.24 15.94
CA VAL A 100 6.60 10.45 15.37
C VAL A 100 5.75 11.69 15.63
N VAL A 101 4.43 11.62 15.39
CA VAL A 101 3.50 12.74 15.62
C VAL A 101 3.46 13.15 17.10
N SER A 102 3.66 12.20 18.02
CA SER A 102 3.75 12.49 19.46
C SER A 102 5.08 13.13 19.90
N GLY A 103 5.99 13.44 18.97
CA GLY A 103 7.29 14.03 19.23
C GLY A 103 8.31 13.05 19.83
N ARG A 104 8.07 11.74 19.68
CA ARG A 104 8.94 10.69 20.22
C ARG A 104 9.81 10.06 19.14
N ASN A 105 10.95 9.52 19.55
CA ASN A 105 11.89 8.88 18.65
C ASN A 105 11.43 7.43 18.33
N PRO A 106 11.03 7.11 17.09
CA PRO A 106 10.52 5.78 16.73
C PRO A 106 11.62 4.70 16.70
N TYR A 107 12.90 5.10 16.75
CA TYR A 107 14.05 4.20 16.73
C TYR A 107 14.49 3.78 18.14
N LEU A 108 13.92 4.35 19.20
CA LEU A 108 14.42 4.17 20.56
C LEU A 108 13.94 2.87 21.22
N TYR A 109 12.65 2.53 21.05
CA TYR A 109 12.03 1.38 21.69
C TYR A 109 11.24 0.54 20.67
N ALA A 110 11.33 -0.78 20.81
CA ALA A 110 10.46 -1.73 20.13
C ALA A 110 9.06 -1.72 20.79
N PRO A 111 7.98 -1.97 20.04
CA PRO A 111 6.62 -2.08 20.59
C PRO A 111 6.52 -3.04 21.78
N GLU A 112 7.25 -4.16 21.74
CA GLU A 112 7.26 -5.12 22.84
C GLU A 112 7.98 -4.60 24.10
N GLU A 113 9.08 -3.86 23.95
CA GLU A 113 9.76 -3.22 25.08
C GLU A 113 8.78 -2.26 25.81
N ILE A 114 7.98 -1.51 25.04
CA ILE A 114 6.97 -0.57 25.58
C ILE A 114 5.83 -1.32 26.27
N ARG A 115 5.39 -2.44 25.70
CA ARG A 115 4.36 -3.32 26.28
C ARG A 115 4.77 -3.86 27.65
N ILE A 116 6.03 -4.28 27.80
CA ILE A 116 6.60 -4.77 29.07
C ILE A 116 6.78 -3.61 30.06
N GLY A 117 7.26 -2.46 29.58
CA GLY A 117 7.25 -1.19 30.31
C GLY A 117 8.39 -0.98 31.32
N ILE A 118 9.34 -1.90 31.46
CA ILE A 118 10.50 -1.74 32.35
C ILE A 118 11.56 -0.88 31.66
N GLY A 119 12.00 0.21 32.30
CA GLY A 119 13.04 1.10 31.76
C GLY A 119 12.60 1.96 30.57
N VAL A 120 11.31 2.00 30.25
CA VAL A 120 10.74 2.79 29.14
C VAL A 120 10.13 4.09 29.66
N GLU A 121 10.29 5.18 28.91
CA GLU A 121 9.75 6.50 29.27
C GLU A 121 8.21 6.51 29.40
N ASP A 122 7.67 7.38 30.26
CA ASP A 122 6.22 7.43 30.49
C ASP A 122 5.43 7.99 29.28
N GLY A 123 6.04 8.89 28.50
CA GLY A 123 5.43 9.45 27.31
C GLY A 123 5.04 8.40 26.28
N ILE A 124 5.98 7.53 25.90
CA ILE A 124 5.69 6.46 24.92
C ILE A 124 4.74 5.40 25.47
N LYS A 125 4.77 5.11 26.78
CA LYS A 125 3.78 4.24 27.44
C LYS A 125 2.36 4.82 27.34
N GLN A 126 2.21 6.13 27.47
CA GLN A 126 0.92 6.79 27.30
C GLN A 126 0.40 6.62 25.86
N ILE A 127 1.25 6.80 24.85
CA ILE A 127 0.91 6.57 23.44
C ILE A 127 0.51 5.12 23.18
N TYR A 128 1.24 4.16 23.76
CA TYR A 128 0.90 2.73 23.66
C TYR A 128 -0.44 2.37 24.29
N ARG A 129 -0.82 3.04 25.38
CA ARG A 129 -2.11 2.83 26.05
C ARG A 129 -3.27 3.51 25.34
N SER A 130 -3.02 4.64 24.68
CA SER A 130 -4.05 5.38 23.94
C SER A 130 -4.22 4.92 22.50
N SER A 131 -3.28 4.14 21.94
CA SER A 131 -3.41 3.58 20.60
C SER A 131 -4.45 2.46 20.55
N PRO A 132 -5.16 2.28 19.41
CA PRO A 132 -6.14 1.21 19.25
C PRO A 132 -5.51 -0.16 19.47
N LEU A 133 -6.24 -1.04 20.19
CA LEU A 133 -5.85 -2.44 20.41
C LEU A 133 -5.44 -3.13 19.10
N GLU A 134 -6.25 -2.98 18.06
CA GLU A 134 -5.98 -3.57 16.76
C GLU A 134 -4.66 -3.12 16.14
N VAL A 135 -4.21 -1.89 16.38
CA VAL A 135 -2.92 -1.45 15.86
C VAL A 135 -1.80 -2.09 16.66
N ARG A 136 -1.78 -1.90 17.98
CA ARG A 136 -0.65 -2.31 18.83
C ARG A 136 -0.48 -3.82 18.98
N GLU A 137 -1.55 -4.60 18.86
CA GLU A 137 -1.48 -6.07 18.98
C GLU A 137 -1.18 -6.77 17.65
N ARG A 138 -1.39 -6.09 16.51
CA ARG A 138 -1.20 -6.67 15.17
C ARG A 138 0.09 -6.22 14.49
N ILE A 139 0.94 -5.47 15.19
CA ILE A 139 2.27 -5.12 14.70
C ILE A 139 3.07 -6.40 14.49
N ASN A 140 3.47 -6.65 13.24
CA ASN A 140 4.38 -7.74 12.92
C ASN A 140 5.77 -7.49 13.54
N HIS A 141 6.45 -8.57 13.94
CA HIS A 141 7.75 -8.56 14.61
C HIS A 141 7.89 -7.48 15.71
N PRO A 142 7.05 -7.49 16.77
CA PRO A 142 6.94 -6.40 17.74
C PRO A 142 8.19 -6.22 18.62
N TYR A 143 9.08 -7.21 18.66
CA TYR A 143 10.39 -7.15 19.31
C TYR A 143 11.43 -6.33 18.54
N LEU A 144 11.16 -5.99 17.27
CA LEU A 144 12.04 -5.14 16.47
C LEU A 144 11.72 -3.65 16.65
N ARG A 145 12.78 -2.86 16.81
CA ARG A 145 12.75 -1.41 16.63
C ARG A 145 12.53 -1.08 15.15
N THR A 146 12.09 0.13 14.86
CA THR A 146 11.83 0.49 13.47
C THR A 146 13.11 0.44 12.62
N ILE A 147 12.98 -0.14 11.44
CA ILE A 147 14.02 -0.20 10.41
C ILE A 147 13.77 0.82 9.30
N TYR A 148 12.63 1.52 9.31
CA TYR A 148 12.23 2.40 8.23
C TYR A 148 13.01 3.72 8.29
N PRO A 149 13.56 4.18 7.16
CA PRO A 149 14.37 5.40 7.12
C PRO A 149 13.53 6.66 7.40
N PRO A 150 14.17 7.80 7.72
CA PRO A 150 13.47 9.03 8.10
C PRO A 150 12.41 9.54 7.10
N VAL A 151 12.62 9.33 5.80
CA VAL A 151 11.64 9.72 4.76
C VAL A 151 10.37 8.87 4.85
N SER A 152 10.48 7.57 5.13
CA SER A 152 9.34 6.69 5.38
C SER A 152 8.61 7.08 6.65
N GLN A 153 9.35 7.43 7.71
CA GLN A 153 8.77 7.94 8.95
C GLN A 153 7.92 9.20 8.73
N LEU A 154 8.37 10.11 7.86
CA LEU A 154 7.58 11.28 7.47
C LEU A 154 6.27 10.88 6.79
N VAL A 155 6.29 9.91 5.88
CA VAL A 155 5.09 9.39 5.21
C VAL A 155 4.10 8.82 6.24
N PHE A 156 4.59 8.05 7.21
CA PHE A 156 3.77 7.47 8.27
C PHE A 156 3.17 8.55 9.19
N ALA A 157 3.96 9.56 9.55
CA ALA A 157 3.50 10.70 10.34
C ALA A 157 2.40 11.50 9.61
N VAL A 158 2.60 11.80 8.32
CA VAL A 158 1.58 12.49 7.51
C VAL A 158 0.31 11.65 7.40
N ALA A 159 0.42 10.34 7.19
CA ALA A 159 -0.73 9.44 7.17
C ALA A 159 -1.50 9.47 8.50
N HIS A 160 -0.78 9.50 9.63
CA HIS A 160 -1.36 9.62 10.95
C HIS A 160 -2.04 10.98 11.18
N ILE A 161 -1.47 12.09 10.68
CA ILE A 161 -2.08 13.42 10.75
C ILE A 161 -3.39 13.45 9.95
N ILE A 162 -3.43 12.86 8.76
CA ILE A 162 -4.63 12.82 7.90
C ILE A 162 -5.72 11.98 8.57
N ARG A 163 -5.39 10.79 9.05
CA ARG A 163 -6.33 9.92 9.75
C ARG A 163 -5.61 9.03 10.77
N PRO A 164 -5.64 9.40 12.06
CA PRO A 164 -4.92 8.68 13.10
C PRO A 164 -5.27 7.19 13.11
N TRP A 165 -4.23 6.35 13.23
CA TRP A 165 -4.36 4.90 13.40
C TRP A 165 -5.17 4.17 12.29
N SER A 166 -5.31 4.77 11.10
CA SER A 166 -6.14 4.22 10.04
C SER A 166 -5.36 4.00 8.75
N ILE A 167 -5.51 2.80 8.18
CA ILE A 167 -4.95 2.47 6.86
C ILE A 167 -5.45 3.41 5.75
N LEU A 168 -6.63 4.03 5.90
CA LEU A 168 -7.11 5.01 4.94
C LEU A 168 -6.17 6.23 4.85
N GLY A 169 -5.57 6.64 5.98
CA GLY A 169 -4.55 7.70 5.99
C GLY A 169 -3.35 7.32 5.11
N LEU A 170 -2.84 6.10 5.26
CA LEU A 170 -1.75 5.56 4.43
C LEU A 170 -2.16 5.51 2.94
N LYS A 171 -3.34 4.97 2.64
CA LYS A 171 -3.85 4.88 1.27
C LYS A 171 -3.98 6.25 0.60
N ILE A 172 -4.41 7.28 1.34
CA ILE A 172 -4.49 8.66 0.83
C ILE A 172 -3.09 9.21 0.53
N VAL A 173 -2.13 9.05 1.44
CA VAL A 173 -0.75 9.53 1.21
C VAL A 173 -0.13 8.84 0.01
N PHE A 174 -0.25 7.51 -0.09
CA PHE A 174 0.25 6.77 -1.25
C PHE A 174 -0.43 7.17 -2.56
N LEU A 175 -1.74 7.42 -2.55
CA LEU A 175 -2.45 7.91 -3.73
C LEU A 175 -1.95 9.30 -4.17
N ILE A 176 -1.66 10.20 -3.21
CA ILE A 176 -1.07 11.52 -3.52
C ILE A 176 0.33 11.34 -4.14
N ILE A 177 1.17 10.47 -3.56
CA ILE A 177 2.51 10.15 -4.10
C ILE A 177 2.41 9.56 -5.51
N ASP A 178 1.45 8.66 -5.76
CA ASP A 178 1.18 8.09 -7.09
C ASP A 178 0.80 9.17 -8.10
N ILE A 179 -0.09 10.11 -7.74
CA ILE A 179 -0.51 11.22 -8.61
C ILE A 179 0.68 12.13 -8.91
N ILE A 180 1.47 12.49 -7.89
CA ILE A 180 2.69 13.31 -8.09
C ILE A 180 3.65 12.57 -9.02
N SER A 181 3.87 11.27 -8.81
CA SER A 181 4.75 10.46 -9.65
C SER A 181 4.28 10.42 -11.10
N LEU A 182 2.97 10.27 -11.34
CA LEU A 182 2.38 10.31 -12.67
C LEU A 182 2.57 11.66 -13.37
N ILE A 183 2.38 12.77 -12.64
CA ILE A 183 2.60 14.13 -13.15
C ILE A 183 4.08 14.33 -13.50
N LEU A 184 5.00 13.92 -12.61
CA LEU A 184 6.44 14.01 -12.86
C LEU A 184 6.85 13.18 -14.07
N LEU A 185 6.34 11.96 -14.19
CA LEU A 185 6.60 11.10 -15.35
C LEU A 185 6.12 11.77 -16.65
N TYR A 186 4.91 12.32 -16.66
CA TYR A 186 4.40 13.07 -17.82
C TYR A 186 5.29 14.27 -18.19
N ILE A 187 5.72 15.05 -17.19
CA ILE A 187 6.63 16.20 -17.42
C ILE A 187 7.97 15.73 -18.00
N ILE A 188 8.54 14.65 -17.48
CA ILE A 188 9.81 14.08 -17.95
C ILE A 188 9.67 13.59 -19.39
N LEU A 189 8.62 12.81 -19.70
CA LEU A 189 8.39 12.31 -21.06
C LEU A 189 8.23 13.46 -22.07
N ARG A 190 7.46 14.50 -21.71
CA ARG A 190 7.32 15.71 -22.52
C ARG A 190 8.65 16.42 -22.76
N ARG A 191 9.50 16.51 -21.74
CA ARG A 191 10.85 17.12 -21.85
C ARG A 191 11.82 16.29 -22.69
N MET A 192 11.63 14.98 -22.73
CA MET A 192 12.40 14.05 -23.55
C MET A 192 11.87 13.94 -24.99
N GLU A 193 10.81 14.68 -25.33
CA GLU A 193 10.12 14.61 -26.64
C GLU A 193 9.58 13.21 -26.96
N LEU A 194 9.19 12.45 -25.93
CA LEU A 194 8.64 11.09 -26.01
C LEU A 194 7.12 11.05 -25.86
#